data_AF-A0A969GAZ9-F1
#
_entry.id   AF-A0A969GAZ9-F1
#
_cell.length_a   1.000
_cell.length_b   1.000
_cell.length_c   1.000
_cell.angle_alpha   90.00
_cell.angle_beta   90.00
_cell.angle_gamma   90.00
#
_symmetry.space_group_name_H-M   'P 1'
#
loop_
_entity.id
_entity.type
_entity.pdbx_description
1 polymer ?
#
loop_
_entity_poly.entity_id
_entity_poly.type
_entity_poly.pdbx_seq_one_letter_code
_entity_poly.pdbx_strand_id
1 'polypeptide(L)' 'MSLSVRQAEELMRKLTGQKPIKAKKPFRNANVNDVEKRLQKSLGTKVALKHGKKGGTVTIYYYSDEDLDALLDKLT' A
#
# COMPACT_ATOMS: atom_id res chain seq x y z
N MET A 1 11.79 -23.71 -38.32
CA MET A 1 10.96 -23.80 -37.10
C MET A 1 11.87 -23.92 -35.88
N SER A 2 12.23 -22.81 -35.25
CA SER A 2 13.02 -22.76 -34.01
C SER A 2 12.06 -22.83 -32.80
N LEU A 3 12.22 -23.83 -31.93
CA LEU A 3 11.50 -23.85 -30.66
C LEU A 3 11.94 -22.64 -29.84
N SER A 4 10.97 -21.80 -29.50
CA SER A 4 11.19 -20.53 -28.82
C SER A 4 11.54 -20.77 -27.35
N VAL A 5 12.64 -20.17 -26.89
CA VAL A 5 13.09 -20.04 -25.48
C VAL A 5 11.95 -19.77 -24.49
N ARG A 6 10.88 -19.11 -24.94
CA ARG A 6 9.64 -18.87 -24.17
C ARG A 6 9.01 -20.16 -23.62
N GLN A 7 8.99 -21.24 -24.39
CA GLN A 7 8.41 -22.51 -23.96
C GLN A 7 9.30 -23.21 -22.92
N ALA A 8 10.62 -23.05 -23.00
CA ALA A 8 11.55 -23.60 -22.02
C ALA A 8 11.48 -22.84 -20.68
N GLU A 9 11.36 -21.50 -20.73
CA GLU A 9 11.15 -20.68 -19.53
C GLU A 9 9.82 -20.99 -18.83
N GLU A 10 8.75 -21.25 -19.60
CA GLU A 10 7.44 -21.58 -19.04
C GLU A 10 7.44 -22.95 -18.34
N LEU A 11 8.19 -23.93 -18.88
CA LEU A 11 8.34 -25.25 -18.27
C LEU A 11 9.18 -25.18 -16.98
N MET A 12 10.26 -24.39 -16.97
CA MET A 12 11.07 -24.17 -15.76
C MET A 12 10.27 -23.48 -14.65
N ARG A 13 9.37 -22.55 -14.97
CA ARG A 13 8.47 -21.92 -13.99
C ARG A 13 7.52 -22.91 -13.32
N LYS A 14 7.06 -23.94 -14.05
CA LYS A 14 6.20 -24.99 -13.46
C LYS A 14 6.97 -25.99 -12.60
N LEU A 15 8.20 -26.32 -12.99
CA LEU A 15 9.04 -27.31 -12.28
C LEU A 15 9.72 -26.75 -11.03
N THR A 16 10.07 -25.46 -11.01
CA THR A 16 10.86 -24.90 -9.89
C THR A 16 10.03 -24.64 -8.64
N GLY A 17 8.72 -24.94 -8.60
CA GLY A 17 7.90 -24.84 -7.38
C GLY A 17 7.85 -23.45 -6.74
N GLN A 18 8.51 -22.46 -7.33
CA GLN A 18 8.46 -21.05 -7.01
C GLN A 18 7.13 -20.56 -7.53
N LYS A 19 6.06 -20.93 -6.81
CA LYS A 19 4.92 -20.04 -6.66
C LYS A 19 5.53 -18.65 -6.53
N PRO A 20 5.18 -17.67 -7.39
CA PRO A 20 5.49 -16.30 -7.05
C PRO A 20 5.00 -16.20 -5.62
N ILE A 21 5.89 -15.82 -4.71
CA ILE A 21 5.51 -15.47 -3.36
C ILE A 21 4.45 -14.42 -3.65
N LYS A 22 3.17 -14.83 -3.62
CA LYS A 22 2.05 -13.92 -3.63
C LYS A 22 2.40 -13.16 -2.40
N ALA A 23 3.03 -11.99 -2.57
CA ALA A 23 3.28 -11.06 -1.52
C ALA A 23 1.94 -11.05 -0.83
N LYS A 24 1.87 -11.74 0.33
CA LYS A 24 0.63 -11.97 1.05
C LYS A 24 0.08 -10.57 1.05
N LYS A 25 -1.01 -10.29 0.30
CA LYS A 25 -1.66 -8.99 0.39
C LYS A 25 -1.87 -8.93 1.90
N PRO A 26 -1.10 -8.10 2.64
CA PRO A 26 -1.27 -8.09 4.08
C PRO A 26 -2.73 -7.75 4.15
N PHE A 27 -3.50 -8.63 4.78
CA PHE A 27 -4.93 -8.48 5.00
C PHE A 27 -5.07 -7.00 5.35
N ARG A 28 -5.45 -6.17 4.36
CA ARG A 28 -5.34 -4.72 4.51
C ARG A 28 -6.54 -4.50 5.36
N ASN A 29 -6.31 -4.60 6.67
CA ASN A 29 -7.31 -4.73 7.69
C ASN A 29 -8.40 -3.74 7.30
N ALA A 30 -9.60 -4.20 6.94
CA ALA A 30 -10.60 -3.31 6.34
C ALA A 30 -10.76 -2.01 7.18
N ASN A 31 -10.58 -2.15 8.49
CA ASN A 31 -10.41 -1.10 9.48
C ASN A 31 -9.36 -0.02 9.12
N VAL A 32 -8.16 -0.40 8.70
CA VAL A 32 -7.07 0.53 8.31
C VAL A 32 -7.46 1.36 7.09
N ASN A 33 -8.06 0.73 6.08
CA ASN A 33 -8.48 1.42 4.87
C ASN A 33 -9.67 2.36 5.14
N ASP A 34 -10.58 1.98 6.03
CA ASP A 34 -11.68 2.83 6.47
C ASP A 34 -11.16 4.05 7.25
N VAL A 35 -10.25 3.82 8.20
CA VAL A 35 -9.60 4.90 8.97
C VAL A 35 -8.80 5.84 8.05
N GLU A 36 -8.04 5.31 7.10
CA GLU A 36 -7.33 6.11 6.09
C GLU A 36 -8.29 6.99 5.29
N LYS A 37 -9.39 6.41 4.78
CA LYS A 37 -10.42 7.18 4.05
C LYS A 37 -11.07 8.26 4.91
N ARG A 38 -11.36 7.99 6.17
CA ARG A 38 -11.95 8.97 7.10
C ARG A 38 -11.00 10.11 7.44
N LEU A 39 -9.71 9.79 7.63
CA LEU A 39 -8.65 10.78 7.82
C LEU A 39 -8.50 11.64 6.57
N GLN A 40 -8.38 11.03 5.39
CA GLN A 40 -8.30 11.73 4.11
C GLN A 40 -9.51 12.65 3.88
N LYS A 41 -10.73 12.20 4.24
CA LYS A 41 -11.94 13.03 4.11
C LYS A 41 -11.99 14.18 5.13
N SER A 42 -11.52 13.96 6.36
CA SER A 42 -11.55 14.99 7.41
C SER A 42 -10.46 16.04 7.25
N LEU A 43 -9.28 15.63 6.77
CA LEU A 43 -8.11 16.46 6.60
C LEU A 43 -8.06 17.11 5.22
N GLY A 44 -8.77 16.55 4.22
CA GLY A 44 -8.75 17.05 2.84
C GLY A 44 -7.44 16.74 2.08
N THR A 45 -6.47 16.12 2.76
CA THR A 45 -5.15 15.84 2.23
C THR A 45 -4.92 14.34 2.03
N LYS A 46 -3.88 13.99 1.28
CA LYS A 46 -3.55 12.59 1.05
C LYS A 46 -2.95 11.99 2.33
N VAL A 47 -3.62 10.96 2.86
CA VAL A 47 -3.18 10.23 4.05
C VAL A 47 -2.82 8.81 3.65
N ALA A 48 -1.69 8.32 4.15
CA ALA A 48 -1.27 6.93 4.04
C ALA A 48 -1.16 6.33 5.43
N LEU A 49 -1.90 5.25 5.69
CA LEU A 49 -1.87 4.55 6.97
C LEU A 49 -1.19 3.19 6.83
N LYS A 50 -0.09 3.01 7.55
CA LYS A 50 0.61 1.73 7.67
C LYS A 50 0.41 1.17 9.06
N HIS A 51 -0.36 0.10 9.18
CA HIS A 51 -0.55 -0.59 10.45
C HIS A 51 0.26 -1.89 10.47
N GLY A 52 1.15 -2.01 11.45
CA GLY A 52 2.00 -3.17 11.70
C GLY A 52 1.59 -3.91 12.98
N LYS A 53 2.33 -4.99 13.32
CA LYS A 53 2.04 -5.82 14.51
C LYS A 53 2.25 -5.13 15.86
N LYS A 54 3.05 -4.06 15.92
CA LYS A 54 3.43 -3.36 17.17
C LYS A 54 2.98 -1.89 17.22
N GLY A 55 2.15 -1.45 16.27
CA GLY A 55 1.74 -0.06 16.16
C GLY A 55 1.40 0.34 14.73
N GLY A 56 1.05 1.61 14.55
CA GLY A 56 0.73 2.19 13.25
C GLY A 56 1.53 3.46 13.00
N THR A 57 1.77 3.74 11.73
CA THR A 57 2.33 4.99 11.24
C THR A 57 1.29 5.64 10.32
N VAL A 58 0.98 6.89 10.59
CA VAL A 58 0.16 7.73 9.72
C VAL A 58 1.10 8.72 9.05
N THR A 59 1.06 8.78 7.72
CA THR A 59 1.81 9.74 6.92
C THR A 59 0.80 10.65 6.22
N ILE A 60 0.90 11.94 6.47
CA ILE A 60 0.03 12.95 5.87
C ILE A 60 0.87 13.77 4.90
N TYR A 61 0.43 13.89 3.66
CA TYR A 61 1.09 14.68 2.63
C TYR A 61 0.37 16.01 2.47
N TYR A 62 1.10 17.11 2.58
CA TYR A 62 0.64 18.46 2.32
C TYR A 62 1.39 19.04 1.12
N TYR A 63 0.77 19.97 0.39
CA TYR A 63 1.36 20.55 -0.81
C TYR A 63 1.56 22.08 -0.69
N SER A 64 0.97 22.69 0.35
CA SER A 64 1.07 24.13 0.65
C SER A 64 1.22 24.36 2.15
N ASP A 65 1.74 25.53 2.54
CA ASP A 65 1.78 25.96 3.94
C ASP A 65 0.37 26.09 4.55
N GLU A 66 -0.62 26.52 3.75
CA GLU A 66 -2.03 26.54 4.16
C GLU A 66 -2.58 25.15 4.54
N ASP A 67 -2.18 24.10 3.81
CA ASP A 67 -2.59 22.72 4.14
C ASP A 67 -1.97 22.26 5.47
N LEU A 68 -0.72 22.68 5.73
CA LEU A 68 -0.01 22.35 6.97
C LEU A 68 -0.66 23.06 8.18
N ASP A 69 -1.04 24.32 8.02
CA ASP A 69 -1.69 25.11 9.07
C ASP A 69 -3.09 24.54 9.40
N ALA A 70 -3.89 24.23 8.37
CA ALA A 70 -5.17 23.56 8.54
C ALA A 70 -5.05 22.15 9.17
N LEU A 71 -3.94 21.45 8.91
CA LEU A 71 -3.62 20.19 9.58
C LEU A 71 -3.33 20.38 11.07
N LEU A 72 -2.55 21.41 11.41
CA LEU A 72 -2.24 21.75 12.81
C LEU A 72 -3.49 22.12 13.59
N ASP A 73 -4.37 22.93 13.00
CA ASP A 73 -5.65 23.35 13.60
C ASP A 73 -6.57 22.17 13.88
N LYS A 74 -6.60 21.16 13.00
CA LYS A 74 -7.40 19.94 13.21
C LYS A 74 -6.83 18.97 14.27
N LEU A 75 -5.56 19.11 14.63
CA LEU A 75 -4.86 18.22 15.56
C LEU A 75 -4.74 18.80 16.99
N THR A 76 -4.92 20.11 17.13
CA THR A 76 -4.82 20.86 18.41
C THR A 76 -6.21 21.15 18.95
#